data_AF-A0A8J4LSL1-F1
#
_entry.id   AF-A0A8J4LSL1-F1
#
_cell.length_a   1.000
_cell.length_b   1.000
_cell.length_c   1.000
_cell.angle_alpha   90.00
_cell.angle_beta   90.00
_cell.angle_gamma   90.00
#
_symmetry.space_group_name_H-M   'P 1'
#
loop_
_entity.id
_entity.type
_entity.pdbx_description
1 polymer ?
#
loop_
_entity_poly.entity_id
_entity_poly.type
_entity_poly.pdbx_seq_one_letter_code
_entity_poly.pdbx_strand_id
1 'polypeptide(L)'
;TAAPATAAPAIPDRHVLGRAYLGTAINNPDGKLNQEAAVEDISASAVTSPGNVTSAESLRAAACGLWAPLARWRISTIRQGVRALPPRTAHGSFPLLGRLGSGQPWWLVAGLGSRGLVYHGLVARLTADAIVSDSEEVIPKELMAWREVAAGTAMFEAP
;
A
#
# COMPACT_ATOMS: atom_id res chain seq x y z
N THR A 1 9.89 -58.04 -2.01
CA THR A 1 8.74 -57.64 -2.84
C THR A 1 8.06 -56.47 -2.15
N ALA A 2 8.39 -55.25 -2.56
CA ALA A 2 7.84 -54.04 -1.94
C ALA A 2 6.42 -53.79 -2.47
N ALA A 3 5.47 -53.56 -1.56
CA ALA A 3 4.08 -53.26 -1.87
C ALA A 3 3.95 -51.87 -2.53
N PRO A 4 2.99 -51.66 -3.44
CA PRO A 4 2.81 -50.39 -4.14
C PRO A 4 2.24 -49.32 -3.20
N ALA A 5 2.80 -48.11 -3.27
CA ALA A 5 2.32 -46.93 -2.55
C ALA A 5 0.93 -46.53 -3.06
N THR A 6 -0.04 -46.56 -2.16
CA THR A 6 -1.41 -46.09 -2.34
C THR A 6 -1.44 -44.61 -2.72
N ALA A 7 -2.22 -44.29 -3.76
CA ALA A 7 -2.46 -42.95 -4.24
C ALA A 7 -2.98 -42.01 -3.14
N ALA A 8 -2.41 -40.81 -3.05
CA ALA A 8 -2.88 -39.76 -2.15
C ALA A 8 -4.27 -39.25 -2.63
N PRO A 9 -5.23 -39.01 -1.71
CA PRO A 9 -6.56 -38.57 -2.10
C PRO A 9 -6.55 -37.14 -2.63
N ALA A 10 -7.34 -36.90 -3.68
CA ALA A 10 -7.59 -35.58 -4.24
C ALA A 10 -8.21 -34.66 -3.18
N ILE A 11 -7.57 -33.52 -2.93
CA ILE A 11 -8.08 -32.50 -1.99
C ILE A 11 -9.25 -31.78 -2.68
N PRO A 12 -10.46 -31.77 -2.08
CA PRO A 12 -11.64 -31.20 -2.70
C PRO A 12 -11.52 -29.68 -2.83
N ASP A 13 -12.04 -29.20 -3.95
CA ASP A 13 -12.16 -27.79 -4.29
C ASP A 13 -13.13 -27.09 -3.33
N ARG A 14 -12.77 -25.85 -2.95
CA ARG A 14 -13.56 -24.85 -2.19
C ARG A 14 -13.57 -24.96 -0.66
N HIS A 15 -12.81 -24.08 -0.04
CA HIS A 15 -13.31 -23.07 0.90
C HIS A 15 -12.26 -21.95 0.98
N VAL A 16 -12.46 -20.88 0.20
CA VAL A 16 -11.65 -19.65 0.34
C VAL A 16 -12.12 -18.96 1.61
N LEU A 17 -11.48 -19.28 2.74
CA LEU A 17 -11.68 -18.61 4.01
C LEU A 17 -10.94 -17.27 3.97
N GLY A 18 -11.66 -16.20 3.61
CA GLY A 18 -11.22 -14.82 3.75
C GLY A 18 -10.54 -14.24 2.51
N ARG A 19 -11.17 -13.22 1.91
CA ARG A 19 -10.52 -12.28 1.00
C ARG A 19 -10.30 -10.98 1.76
N ALA A 20 -9.05 -10.61 2.02
CA ALA A 20 -8.71 -9.29 2.53
C ALA A 20 -8.44 -8.37 1.32
N TYR A 21 -9.26 -7.33 1.16
CA TYR A 21 -9.09 -6.31 0.13
C TYR A 21 -8.42 -5.09 0.74
N LEU A 22 -7.38 -4.59 0.06
CA LEU A 22 -6.67 -3.38 0.47
C LEU A 22 -6.25 -2.62 -0.79
N GLY A 23 -7.16 -1.79 -1.30
CA GLY A 23 -6.93 -0.94 -2.47
C GLY A 23 -6.65 0.51 -2.04
N THR A 24 -5.68 1.15 -2.66
CA THR A 24 -5.47 2.60 -2.60
C THR A 24 -6.05 3.24 -3.86
N ALA A 25 -6.92 4.24 -3.70
CA ALA A 25 -7.48 5.01 -4.80
C ALA A 25 -6.37 5.88 -5.46
N ILE A 26 -6.31 5.86 -6.79
CA ILE A 26 -5.47 6.74 -7.59
C ILE A 26 -6.43 7.71 -8.31
N ASN A 27 -6.30 9.01 -8.10
CA ASN A 27 -7.13 10.01 -8.79
C ASN A 27 -6.68 10.17 -10.24
N ASN A 28 -7.63 10.09 -11.17
CA ASN A 28 -7.48 10.50 -12.57
C ASN A 28 -7.63 12.04 -12.64
N PRO A 29 -6.98 12.76 -13.59
CA PRO A 29 -7.00 14.23 -13.65
C PRO A 29 -8.38 14.83 -14.00
N ASP A 30 -9.38 14.01 -14.30
CA ASP A 30 -10.73 14.46 -14.70
C ASP A 30 -11.73 14.63 -13.53
N GLY A 31 -11.28 14.52 -12.27
CA GLY A 31 -12.09 14.87 -11.09
C GLY A 31 -13.32 13.97 -10.83
N LYS A 32 -13.50 12.88 -11.59
CA LYS A 32 -14.54 11.88 -11.32
C LYS A 32 -14.02 10.85 -10.32
N LEU A 33 -14.61 10.81 -9.13
CA LEU A 33 -14.43 9.73 -8.16
C LEU A 33 -15.06 8.46 -8.74
N ASN A 34 -14.28 7.64 -9.45
CA ASN A 34 -14.68 6.28 -9.75
C ASN A 34 -14.63 5.50 -8.44
N GLN A 35 -15.79 5.10 -7.91
CA GLN A 35 -15.90 4.24 -6.71
C GLN A 35 -15.33 2.83 -6.92
N GLU A 36 -14.87 2.51 -8.13
CA GLU A 36 -14.04 1.36 -8.42
C GLU A 36 -12.58 1.82 -8.49
N ALA A 37 -11.91 1.86 -7.33
CA ALA A 37 -10.46 1.81 -7.33
C ALA A 37 -10.06 0.54 -8.10
N ALA A 38 -9.46 0.71 -9.28
CA ALA A 38 -9.00 -0.38 -10.12
C ALA A 38 -7.93 -1.17 -9.38
N VAL A 39 -8.36 -2.17 -8.60
CA VAL A 39 -7.54 -3.33 -8.30
C VAL A 39 -7.46 -4.08 -9.62
N GLU A 40 -6.44 -3.81 -10.42
CA GLU A 40 -6.13 -4.71 -11.52
C GLU A 40 -5.75 -6.05 -10.89
N ASP A 41 -6.70 -6.99 -10.96
CA ASP A 41 -6.40 -8.39 -10.79
C ASP A 41 -5.35 -8.74 -11.84
N ILE A 42 -4.10 -8.88 -11.41
CA ILE A 42 -3.01 -9.40 -12.24
C ILE A 42 -3.54 -10.68 -12.89
N SER A 43 -3.72 -10.63 -14.21
CA SER A 43 -4.19 -11.76 -14.99
C SER A 43 -3.25 -12.95 -14.76
N ALA A 44 -3.74 -14.18 -14.96
CA ALA A 44 -2.93 -15.38 -14.79
C ALA A 44 -1.59 -15.34 -15.54
N SER A 45 -1.49 -14.55 -16.62
CA SER A 45 -0.25 -14.35 -17.40
C SER A 45 0.77 -13.43 -16.74
N ALA A 46 0.35 -12.48 -15.89
CA ALA A 46 1.26 -11.58 -15.19
C ALA A 46 1.73 -12.15 -13.83
N VAL A 47 1.06 -13.18 -13.31
CA VAL A 47 1.57 -14.05 -12.23
C VAL A 47 2.84 -14.79 -12.68
N THR A 48 2.93 -15.14 -13.96
CA THR A 48 4.07 -15.84 -14.58
C THR A 48 5.21 -14.93 -15.04
N SER A 49 5.14 -13.61 -14.83
CA SER A 49 6.28 -12.72 -15.11
C SER A 49 7.50 -13.15 -14.28
N PRO A 50 8.71 -13.27 -14.86
CA PRO A 50 9.89 -13.78 -14.15
C PRO A 50 10.21 -13.02 -12.86
N GLY A 51 10.03 -11.69 -12.86
CA GLY A 51 10.26 -10.85 -11.67
C GLY A 51 9.25 -11.08 -10.55
N ASN A 52 7.99 -11.38 -10.92
CA ASN A 52 6.91 -11.65 -9.96
C ASN A 52 7.07 -13.03 -9.33
N VAL A 53 7.43 -14.05 -10.12
CA VAL A 53 7.70 -15.40 -9.64
C VAL A 53 8.89 -15.39 -8.66
N THR A 54 9.97 -14.69 -9.02
CA THR A 54 11.18 -14.60 -8.18
C THR A 54 10.88 -13.92 -6.83
N SER A 55 10.13 -12.81 -6.86
CA SER A 55 9.75 -12.08 -5.64
C SER A 55 8.81 -12.91 -4.75
N ALA A 56 7.85 -13.62 -5.36
CA ALA A 56 6.89 -14.44 -4.64
C ALA A 56 7.55 -15.66 -3.97
N GLU A 57 8.48 -16.33 -4.66
CA GLU A 57 9.25 -17.44 -4.06
C GLU A 57 10.19 -16.95 -2.94
N SER A 58 10.80 -15.77 -3.10
CA SER A 58 11.63 -15.16 -2.05
C SER A 58 10.80 -14.84 -0.79
N LEU A 59 9.60 -14.27 -0.97
CA LEU A 59 8.66 -14.01 0.14
C LEU A 59 8.18 -15.31 0.78
N ARG A 60 7.89 -16.35 -0.02
CA ARG A 60 7.51 -17.67 0.47
C ARG A 60 8.61 -18.29 1.32
N ALA A 61 9.86 -18.24 0.86
CA ALA A 61 11.00 -18.77 1.60
C ALA A 61 11.15 -18.07 2.96
N ALA A 62 11.05 -16.74 2.99
CA ALA A 62 11.08 -15.97 4.23
C ALA A 62 9.91 -16.33 5.18
N ALA A 63 8.69 -16.46 4.63
CA ALA A 63 7.51 -16.82 5.41
C ALA A 63 7.59 -18.25 5.98
N CYS A 64 8.10 -19.21 5.21
CA CYS A 64 8.36 -20.58 5.68
C CYS A 64 9.44 -20.63 6.77
N GLY A 65 10.42 -19.72 6.74
CA GLY A 65 11.40 -19.56 7.81
C GLY A 65 10.77 -19.11 9.13
N LEU A 66 9.69 -18.32 9.08
CA LEU A 66 8.93 -17.91 10.25
C LEU A 66 7.91 -18.97 10.70
N TRP A 67 7.21 -19.60 9.75
CA TRP A 67 6.18 -20.60 10.01
C TRP A 67 6.21 -21.74 8.97
N ALA A 68 6.91 -22.82 9.32
CA ALA A 68 7.18 -23.96 8.44
C ALA A 68 5.95 -24.60 7.76
N PRO A 69 4.75 -24.67 8.38
CA PRO A 69 3.57 -25.26 7.72
C PRO A 69 3.13 -24.56 6.42
N LEU A 70 3.54 -23.29 6.17
CA LEU A 70 3.25 -22.58 4.91
C LEU A 70 3.83 -23.28 3.68
N ALA A 71 4.85 -24.13 3.85
CA ALA A 71 5.47 -24.85 2.74
C ALA A 71 4.47 -25.73 1.97
N ARG A 72 3.37 -26.14 2.59
CA ARG A 72 2.32 -26.97 1.96
C ARG A 72 1.26 -26.15 1.23
N TRP A 73 1.26 -24.83 1.38
CA TRP A 73 0.24 -23.95 0.80
C TRP A 73 0.62 -23.58 -0.63
N ARG A 74 -0.37 -23.29 -1.47
CA ARG A 74 -0.15 -22.80 -2.83
C ARG A 74 -0.44 -21.31 -2.87
N ILE A 75 0.42 -20.55 -3.54
CA ILE A 75 0.18 -19.12 -3.80
C ILE A 75 -1.08 -19.03 -4.67
N SER A 76 -2.13 -18.41 -4.13
CA SER A 76 -3.38 -18.22 -4.86
C SER A 76 -3.24 -17.09 -5.88
N THR A 77 -2.54 -16.02 -5.50
CA THR A 77 -2.59 -14.74 -6.21
C THR A 77 -1.37 -13.90 -5.88
N ILE A 78 -0.86 -13.17 -6.87
CA ILE A 78 0.17 -12.14 -6.69
C ILE A 78 -0.46 -10.78 -6.98
N ARG A 79 -0.14 -9.79 -6.15
CA ARG A 79 -0.54 -8.39 -6.31
C ARG A 79 0.67 -7.51 -6.12
N GLN A 80 0.72 -6.42 -6.87
CA GLN A 80 1.74 -5.39 -6.72
C GLN A 80 1.06 -4.05 -6.46
N GLY A 81 1.75 -3.16 -5.78
CA GLY A 81 1.25 -1.84 -5.46
C GLY A 81 2.41 -0.85 -5.33
N VAL A 82 2.15 0.39 -5.72
CA VAL A 82 3.10 1.50 -5.55
C VAL A 82 2.79 2.21 -4.24
N ARG A 83 3.84 2.48 -3.46
CA ARG A 83 3.72 3.27 -2.23
C ARG A 83 4.24 4.68 -2.50
N ALA A 84 3.40 5.69 -2.25
CA ALA A 84 3.84 7.08 -2.23
C ALA A 84 4.61 7.33 -0.92
N LEU A 85 5.94 7.24 -0.96
CA LEU A 85 6.79 7.53 0.19
C LEU A 85 6.96 9.05 0.34
N PRO A 86 6.80 9.60 1.55
CA PRO A 86 7.06 11.01 1.79
C PRO A 86 8.58 11.24 1.89
N PRO A 87 9.06 12.46 1.57
CA PRO A 87 10.43 12.84 1.86
C PRO A 87 10.71 12.77 3.36
N ARG A 88 11.96 12.52 3.71
CA ARG A 88 12.43 12.50 5.10
C ARG A 88 12.63 13.94 5.57
N THR A 89 12.01 14.27 6.70
CA THR A 89 12.22 15.55 7.40
C THR A 89 13.02 15.29 8.69
N ALA A 90 13.31 16.35 9.47
CA ALA A 90 13.90 16.22 10.80
C ALA A 90 13.03 15.36 11.76
N HIS A 91 11.74 15.23 11.47
CA HIS A 91 10.80 14.41 12.23
C HIS A 91 10.68 12.97 11.68
N GLY A 92 11.31 12.69 10.54
CA GLY A 92 11.20 11.43 9.81
C GLY A 92 10.25 11.52 8.61
N SER A 93 9.78 10.36 8.15
CA SER A 93 8.93 10.24 6.94
C SER A 93 7.45 10.23 7.33
N PHE A 94 6.90 11.44 7.56
CA PHE A 94 5.50 11.67 7.90
C PHE A 94 4.65 11.93 6.64
N PRO A 95 3.33 11.62 6.67
CA PRO A 95 2.41 12.01 5.60
C PRO A 95 2.44 13.51 5.35
N LEU A 96 2.22 13.89 4.10
CA LEU A 96 2.17 15.29 3.67
C LEU A 96 0.74 15.80 3.80
N LEU A 97 0.55 16.83 4.63
CA LEU A 97 -0.72 17.52 4.80
C LEU A 97 -0.50 19.04 4.75
N GLY A 98 -1.51 19.78 4.28
CA GLY A 98 -1.55 21.25 4.29
C GLY A 98 -1.91 21.82 2.93
N ARG A 99 -2.04 23.13 2.84
CA ARG A 99 -2.27 23.89 1.60
C ARG A 99 -1.08 23.81 0.65
N LEU A 100 -1.35 23.82 -0.65
CA LEU A 100 -0.29 23.80 -1.66
C LEU A 100 0.34 25.19 -1.88
N GLY A 101 -0.38 26.26 -1.56
CA GLY A 101 0.12 27.64 -1.67
C GLY A 101 -0.75 28.64 -0.91
N SER A 102 -0.21 29.83 -0.66
CA SER A 102 -0.98 30.93 -0.06
C SER A 102 -2.04 31.45 -1.03
N GLY A 103 -3.28 31.61 -0.54
CA GLY A 103 -4.39 32.17 -1.32
C GLY A 103 -5.03 31.22 -2.34
N GLN A 104 -4.59 29.95 -2.43
CA GLN A 104 -5.22 28.95 -3.29
C GLN A 104 -6.08 27.99 -2.47
N PRO A 105 -7.24 27.53 -2.99
CA PRO A 105 -8.15 26.64 -2.27
C PRO A 105 -7.71 25.17 -2.29
N TRP A 106 -6.44 24.89 -2.57
CA TRP A 106 -5.93 23.53 -2.79
C TRP A 106 -5.24 22.98 -1.55
N TRP A 107 -5.72 21.81 -1.13
CA TRP A 107 -5.18 21.05 0.00
C TRP A 107 -4.47 19.80 -0.52
N LEU A 108 -3.31 19.52 0.04
CA LEU A 108 -2.50 18.34 -0.24
C LEU A 108 -2.71 17.31 0.85
N VAL A 109 -2.99 16.07 0.45
CA VAL A 109 -2.91 14.88 1.29
C VAL A 109 -2.16 13.81 0.51
N ALA A 110 -0.92 13.52 0.88
CA ALA A 110 -0.05 12.62 0.12
C ALA A 110 0.99 11.92 1.01
N GLY A 111 1.83 11.08 0.41
CA GLY A 111 2.99 10.52 1.10
C GLY A 111 2.63 9.61 2.28
N LEU A 112 1.48 8.92 2.23
CA LEU A 112 1.04 8.07 3.34
C LEU A 112 1.96 6.85 3.57
N GLY A 113 2.79 6.49 2.60
CA GLY A 113 3.78 5.41 2.70
C GLY A 113 3.17 4.06 3.11
N SER A 114 3.96 3.25 3.82
CA SER A 114 3.54 1.91 4.25
C SER A 114 2.57 1.90 5.42
N ARG A 115 2.54 2.99 6.18
CA ARG A 115 1.71 3.16 7.39
C ARG A 115 0.43 3.94 7.13
N GLY A 116 0.15 4.23 5.86
CA GLY A 116 -1.02 5.01 5.45
C GLY A 116 -2.33 4.49 6.00
N LEU A 117 -2.51 3.17 5.99
CA LEU A 117 -3.71 2.52 6.50
C LEU A 117 -3.89 2.65 8.00
N VAL A 118 -2.80 2.85 8.75
CA VAL A 118 -2.88 3.08 10.19
C VAL A 118 -3.36 4.51 10.46
N TYR A 119 -2.86 5.48 9.70
CA TYR A 119 -3.08 6.90 9.98
C TYR A 119 -4.15 7.57 9.12
N HIS A 120 -4.71 6.89 8.11
CA HIS A 120 -5.63 7.51 7.16
C HIS A 120 -6.84 8.18 7.82
N GLY A 121 -7.43 7.55 8.85
CA GLY A 121 -8.58 8.13 9.57
C GLY A 121 -8.21 9.41 10.33
N LEU A 122 -7.05 9.43 10.99
CA LEU A 122 -6.55 10.62 11.69
C LEU A 122 -6.24 11.74 10.69
N VAL A 123 -5.47 11.43 9.64
CA VAL A 123 -5.11 12.40 8.60
C VAL A 123 -6.37 12.95 7.92
N ALA A 124 -7.32 12.10 7.55
CA ALA A 124 -8.58 12.51 6.94
C ALA A 124 -9.40 13.43 7.84
N ARG A 125 -9.47 13.14 9.15
CA ARG A 125 -10.13 14.02 10.11
C ARG A 125 -9.45 15.39 10.19
N LEU A 126 -8.13 15.43 10.34
CA LEU A 126 -7.36 16.68 10.39
C LEU A 126 -7.54 17.49 9.10
N THR A 127 -7.51 16.82 7.94
CA THR A 127 -7.77 17.46 6.64
C THR A 127 -9.19 18.05 6.59
N ALA A 128 -10.21 17.27 6.99
CA ALA A 128 -11.59 17.72 6.96
C ALA A 128 -11.81 18.93 7.88
N ASP A 129 -11.31 18.86 9.11
CA ASP A 129 -11.39 19.96 10.08
C ASP A 129 -10.71 21.21 9.50
N ALA A 130 -9.50 21.07 8.95
CA ALA A 130 -8.73 22.17 8.37
C ALA A 130 -9.43 22.82 7.16
N ILE A 131 -10.04 22.01 6.28
CA ILE A 131 -10.79 22.49 5.12
C ILE A 131 -12.04 23.25 5.56
N VAL A 132 -12.82 22.68 6.48
CA VAL A 132 -14.08 23.29 6.96
C VAL A 132 -13.82 24.60 7.70
N SER A 133 -12.76 24.66 8.52
CA SER A 133 -12.36 25.88 9.22
C SER A 133 -11.53 26.84 8.37
N ASP A 134 -11.18 26.46 7.14
CA ASP A 134 -10.25 27.16 6.26
C ASP A 134 -8.93 27.58 6.97
N SER A 135 -8.40 26.71 7.83
CA SER A 135 -7.30 27.01 8.74
C SER A 135 -6.36 25.82 8.91
N GLU A 136 -5.05 26.08 8.95
CA GLU A 136 -4.01 25.05 9.16
C GLU A 136 -3.66 24.86 10.64
N GLU A 137 -4.25 25.64 11.56
CA GLU A 137 -3.89 25.60 13.00
C GLU A 137 -4.13 24.24 13.65
N VAL A 138 -5.10 23.47 13.13
CA VAL A 138 -5.40 22.12 13.61
C VAL A 138 -4.39 21.08 13.13
N ILE A 139 -3.55 21.40 12.13
CA ILE A 139 -2.60 20.47 11.53
C ILE A 139 -1.28 20.51 12.32
N PRO A 140 -0.79 19.36 12.83
CA PRO A 140 0.53 19.27 13.42
C PRO A 140 1.62 19.70 12.44
N LYS A 141 2.57 20.53 12.90
CA LYS A 141 3.67 21.07 12.09
C LYS A 141 4.50 19.98 11.40
N GLU A 142 4.62 18.81 12.01
CA GLU A 142 5.36 17.67 11.47
C GLU A 142 4.77 17.18 10.14
N LEU A 143 3.45 17.29 9.95
CA LEU A 143 2.77 16.94 8.70
C LEU A 143 2.92 18.03 7.63
N MET A 144 3.38 19.22 7.99
CA MET A 144 3.64 20.36 7.09
C MET A 144 5.14 20.60 6.82
N ALA A 145 6.03 19.91 7.55
CA ALA A 145 7.48 20.08 7.46
C ALA A 145 8.06 19.77 6.06
N TRP A 146 7.29 19.11 5.18
CA TRP A 146 7.66 18.90 3.78
C TRP A 146 7.87 20.20 3.00
N ARG A 147 7.27 21.32 3.45
CA ARG A 147 7.48 22.64 2.84
C ARG A 147 8.91 23.15 2.99
N GLU A 148 9.64 22.66 3.98
CA GLU A 148 11.03 23.02 4.24
C GLU A 148 12.01 22.18 3.38
N VAL A 149 11.52 21.12 2.74
CA VAL A 149 12.32 20.26 1.88
C VAL A 149 12.47 20.92 0.51
N ALA A 150 13.67 21.42 0.21
CA ALA A 150 13.94 22.03 -1.08
C ALA A 150 13.84 21.01 -2.23
N ALA A 151 13.24 21.42 -3.35
CA ALA A 151 13.16 20.61 -4.56
C ALA A 151 14.57 20.14 -4.99
N GLY A 152 14.71 18.85 -5.31
CA GLY A 152 16.00 18.24 -5.67
C GLY A 152 16.89 17.81 -4.50
N THR A 153 16.52 18.16 -3.26
CA THR A 153 17.25 17.71 -2.04
C THR A 153 16.47 16.67 -1.22
N ALA A 154 15.25 16.36 -1.67
CA ALA A 154 14.37 15.41 -1.00
C ALA A 154 15.01 14.01 -0.93
N MET A 155 15.26 13.56 0.30
CA MET A 155 15.68 12.18 0.58
C MET A 155 14.46 11.32 0.85
N PHE A 156 14.38 10.15 0.24
CA PHE A 156 13.30 9.18 0.46
C PHE A 156 13.87 7.92 1.11
N GLU A 157 13.04 7.19 1.85
CA GLU A 157 13.42 5.86 2.34
C GLU A 157 13.60 4.91 1.15
N ALA A 158 14.63 4.06 1.21
CA ALA A 158 14.82 3.01 0.22
C ALA A 158 13.63 2.02 0.27
N PRO A 159 13.18 1.50 -0.89
CA PRO A 159 12.10 0.52 -0.96
C PRO A 159 12.47 -0.81 -0.29
#